data_AF-A0A935EV73-F1
#
_entry.id   AF-A0A935EV73-F1
#
_cell.length_a   1.000
_cell.length_b   1.000
_cell.length_c   1.000
_cell.angle_alpha   90.00
_cell.angle_beta   90.00
_cell.angle_gamma   90.00
#
_symmetry.space_group_name_H-M   'P 1'
#
loop_
_entity.id
_entity.type
_entity.pdbx_description
1 polymer ?
#
loop_
_entity_poly.entity_id
_entity_poly.type
_entity_poly.pdbx_seq_one_letter_code
_entity_poly.pdbx_strand_id
1 'polypeptide(L)'
;MTEFDETNGFSATDHVRTLLQYFPGLKLDYALFNSAPISAEMRERYAVEKAVALEPPVNTPSELSAVNFVSLPLASESRFVRHDPEKLSKAIFDIYYR
;
A
#
# COMPACT_ATOMS: atom_id res chain seq x y z
N MET A 1 -3.37 -3.46 -4.62
CA MET A 1 -4.71 -3.33 -5.24
C MET A 1 -5.74 -3.50 -4.13
N THR A 2 -6.96 -2.99 -4.30
CA THR A 2 -8.07 -3.38 -3.44
C THR A 2 -8.44 -4.84 -3.72
N GLU A 3 -9.11 -5.47 -2.77
CA GLU A 3 -9.58 -6.85 -2.83
C GLU A 3 -11.11 -6.85 -2.82
N PHE A 4 -11.69 -7.54 -3.79
CA PHE A 4 -13.14 -7.54 -3.98
C PHE A 4 -13.83 -8.15 -2.76
N ASP A 5 -14.85 -7.44 -2.27
CA ASP A 5 -15.64 -7.74 -1.07
C ASP A 5 -14.92 -7.56 0.28
N GLU A 6 -13.64 -7.15 0.26
CA GLU A 6 -12.88 -6.90 1.50
C GLU A 6 -12.52 -5.41 1.66
N THR A 7 -11.90 -4.81 0.64
CA THR A 7 -11.35 -3.44 0.70
C THR A 7 -11.90 -2.56 -0.43
N ASN A 8 -13.10 -2.87 -0.90
CA ASN A 8 -13.83 -2.08 -1.89
C ASN A 8 -13.90 -0.61 -1.46
N GLY A 9 -13.34 0.28 -2.29
CA GLY A 9 -13.33 1.74 -2.03
C GLY A 9 -12.33 2.21 -0.97
N PHE A 10 -11.50 1.32 -0.42
CA PHE A 10 -10.47 1.73 0.53
C PHE A 10 -9.36 2.51 -0.17
N SER A 11 -8.98 3.63 0.44
CA SER A 11 -7.69 4.28 0.20
C SER A 11 -6.55 3.57 0.94
N ALA A 12 -5.31 3.97 0.65
CA ALA A 12 -4.12 3.51 1.38
C ALA A 12 -4.20 3.80 2.88
N THR A 13 -4.73 4.96 3.27
CA THR A 13 -4.85 5.34 4.69
C THR A 13 -6.00 4.60 5.39
N ASP A 14 -7.06 4.22 4.67
CA ASP A 14 -8.16 3.42 5.24
C ASP A 14 -7.66 2.05 5.72
N HIS A 15 -6.74 1.42 4.99
CA HIS A 15 -6.14 0.16 5.43
C HIS A 15 -5.45 0.30 6.80
N VAL A 16 -4.66 1.36 6.97
CA VAL A 16 -3.96 1.63 8.24
C VAL A 16 -4.96 1.96 9.36
N ARG A 17 -5.97 2.79 9.05
CA ARG A 17 -6.99 3.17 10.03
C ARG A 17 -7.77 1.95 10.51
N THR A 18 -8.22 1.10 9.59
CA THR A 18 -8.96 -0.11 9.90
C THR A 18 -8.12 -1.09 10.72
N LEU A 19 -6.83 -1.27 10.38
CA LEU A 19 -5.92 -2.11 11.16
C LEU A 19 -5.82 -1.63 12.62
N LEU A 20 -5.62 -0.34 12.84
CA LEU A 20 -5.50 0.24 14.19
C LEU A 20 -6.83 0.23 14.96
N GLN A 21 -7.97 0.32 14.25
CA GLN A 21 -9.29 0.16 14.87
C GLN A 21 -9.51 -1.27 15.40
N TYR A 22 -9.10 -2.28 14.64
CA TYR A 22 -9.20 -3.68 15.07
C TYR A 22 -8.20 -4.03 16.18
N PHE A 23 -7.05 -3.36 16.21
CA PHE A 23 -6.00 -3.59 17.20
C PHE A 23 -5.55 -2.29 17.88
N PRO A 24 -6.34 -1.74 18.84
CA PRO A 24 -6.04 -0.45 19.47
C PRO A 24 -4.72 -0.38 20.22
N GLY A 25 -4.15 -1.54 20.61
CA GLY A 25 -2.85 -1.64 21.28
C GLY A 25 -1.66 -1.88 20.35
N LEU A 26 -1.88 -1.99 19.03
CA LEU A 26 -0.82 -2.22 18.05
C LEU A 26 0.07 -0.98 17.96
N LYS A 27 1.37 -1.17 18.18
CA LYS A 27 2.38 -0.17 17.85
C LYS A 27 2.78 -0.36 16.40
N LEU A 28 2.33 0.55 15.54
CA LEU A 28 2.65 0.57 14.12
C LEU A 28 3.52 1.81 13.83
N ASP A 29 4.82 1.60 13.67
CA ASP A 29 5.75 2.71 13.46
C ASP A 29 5.84 3.14 11.98
N TYR A 30 5.63 2.21 11.05
CA TYR A 30 5.77 2.42 9.61
C TYR A 30 4.65 1.75 8.82
N ALA A 31 4.23 2.40 7.74
CA ALA A 31 3.37 1.82 6.71
C ALA A 31 3.97 2.11 5.33
N LEU A 32 4.31 1.04 4.61
CA LEU A 32 5.02 1.10 3.33
C LEU A 32 4.06 0.86 2.17
N PHE A 33 4.02 1.79 1.22
CA PHE A 33 3.13 1.78 0.06
C PHE A 33 3.92 1.80 -1.25
N ASN A 34 3.38 1.14 -2.27
CA ASN A 34 3.90 1.24 -3.62
C ASN A 34 3.52 2.59 -4.26
N SER A 35 4.49 3.27 -4.88
CA SER A 35 4.31 4.44 -5.73
C SER A 35 4.67 4.21 -7.20
N ALA A 36 5.11 2.99 -7.57
CA ALA A 36 5.36 2.67 -8.97
C ALA A 36 4.03 2.76 -9.74
N PRO A 37 3.99 3.47 -10.88
CA PRO A 37 2.77 3.56 -11.67
C PRO A 37 2.37 2.19 -12.17
N ILE A 38 1.08 1.88 -12.10
CA ILE A 38 0.50 0.67 -12.69
C ILE A 38 -0.05 1.01 -14.07
N SER A 39 0.34 0.24 -15.09
CA SER A 39 -0.06 0.44 -16.48
C SER A 39 -1.57 0.38 -16.67
N ALA A 40 -2.06 1.09 -17.70
CA ALA A 40 -3.49 1.11 -18.03
C ALA A 40 -4.03 -0.29 -18.34
N GLU A 41 -3.27 -1.12 -19.06
CA GLU A 41 -3.64 -2.51 -19.36
C GLU A 41 -3.84 -3.32 -18.08
N MET A 42 -2.90 -3.24 -17.13
CA MET A 42 -3.03 -3.95 -15.86
C MET A 42 -4.20 -3.41 -15.03
N ARG A 43 -4.41 -2.08 -14.99
CA ARG A 43 -5.56 -1.49 -14.30
C ARG A 43 -6.88 -1.99 -14.86
N GLU A 44 -7.02 -2.06 -16.18
CA GLU A 44 -8.23 -2.58 -16.84
C GLU A 44 -8.45 -4.06 -16.52
N ARG A 45 -7.38 -4.87 -16.56
CA ARG A 45 -7.46 -6.29 -16.19
C ARG A 45 -7.97 -6.48 -14.76
N TYR A 46 -7.41 -5.75 -13.79
CA TYR A 46 -7.85 -5.84 -12.39
C TYR A 46 -9.24 -5.24 -12.17
N ALA A 47 -9.67 -4.27 -12.98
CA ALA A 47 -11.02 -3.72 -12.89
C ALA A 47 -12.10 -4.76 -13.22
N VAL A 48 -11.81 -5.74 -14.10
CA VAL A 48 -12.71 -6.89 -14.36
C VAL A 48 -12.92 -7.72 -13.09
N GLU A 49 -11.91 -7.81 -12.25
CA GLU A 49 -11.94 -8.46 -10.93
C GLU A 49 -12.46 -7.53 -9.82
N LYS A 50 -12.95 -6.33 -10.17
CA LYS A 50 -13.39 -5.27 -9.24
C LYS A 50 -12.28 -4.79 -8.29
N ALA A 51 -11.03 -4.96 -8.68
CA ALA A 51 -9.85 -4.50 -7.96
C ALA A 51 -9.32 -3.20 -8.55
N VAL A 52 -8.99 -2.24 -7.69
CA VAL A 52 -8.50 -0.91 -8.08
C VAL A 52 -7.09 -0.69 -7.50
N ALA A 53 -6.24 0.01 -8.25
CA ALA A 53 -4.94 0.42 -7.76
C ALA A 53 -5.10 1.43 -6.63
N LEU A 54 -4.38 1.22 -5.53
CA LEU A 54 -4.31 2.20 -4.45
C LEU A 54 -3.38 3.32 -4.89
N GLU A 55 -3.86 4.55 -4.81
CA GLU A 55 -2.99 5.71 -4.94
C GLU A 55 -2.16 5.87 -3.66
N PRO A 56 -0.83 6.11 -3.78
CA PRO A 56 0.02 6.28 -2.62
C PRO A 56 -0.44 7.51 -1.82
N PRO A 57 -0.37 7.46 -0.49
CA PRO A 57 -0.79 8.56 0.35
C PRO A 57 0.10 9.78 0.11
N VAL A 58 -0.53 10.93 -0.16
CA VAL A 58 0.16 12.20 -0.41
C VAL A 58 0.60 12.85 0.91
N ASN A 59 -0.19 12.69 1.96
CA ASN A 59 0.07 13.23 3.29
C ASN A 59 -0.35 12.20 4.36
N THR A 60 0.29 12.27 5.54
CA THR A 60 -0.15 11.52 6.71
C THR A 60 -1.35 12.23 7.35
N PRO A 61 -2.51 11.56 7.49
CA PRO A 61 -3.64 12.11 8.25
C PRO A 61 -3.24 12.39 9.70
N SER A 62 -3.79 13.44 10.30
CA SER A 62 -3.39 13.87 11.66
C SER A 62 -3.66 12.79 12.71
N GLU A 63 -4.72 12.01 12.55
CA GLU A 63 -5.07 10.89 13.42
C GLU A 63 -4.11 9.69 13.28
N LEU A 64 -3.32 9.64 12.21
CA LEU A 64 -2.30 8.61 11.96
C LEU A 64 -0.87 9.17 12.06
N SER A 65 -0.70 10.33 12.70
CA SER A 65 0.59 11.04 12.82
C SER A 65 1.69 10.25 13.53
N ALA A 66 1.34 9.22 14.30
CA ALA A 66 2.28 8.30 14.93
C ALA A 66 2.86 7.25 13.96
N VAL A 67 2.27 7.08 12.78
CA VAL A 67 2.71 6.13 11.76
C VAL A 67 3.49 6.88 10.67
N ASN A 68 4.69 6.40 10.34
CA ASN A 68 5.46 6.93 9.23
C ASN A 68 5.00 6.30 7.92
N PHE A 69 4.33 7.09 7.09
CA PHE A 69 3.90 6.69 5.75
C PHE A 69 5.06 6.82 4.78
N VAL A 70 5.47 5.70 4.17
CA VAL A 70 6.58 5.64 3.23
C VAL A 70 6.05 5.16 1.88
N SER A 71 6.33 5.92 0.82
CA SER A 71 5.90 5.58 -0.55
C SER A 71 7.12 5.41 -1.44
N LEU A 72 7.34 4.21 -1.96
CA LEU A 72 8.50 3.87 -2.81
C LEU A 72 8.05 3.09 -4.05
N PRO A 73 8.81 3.12 -5.16
CA PRO A 73 8.48 2.34 -6.35
C PRO A 73 8.80 0.85 -6.10
N LEU A 74 7.83 0.12 -5.57
CA LEU A 74 8.01 -1.24 -5.04
C LEU A 74 7.42 -2.32 -5.95
N ALA A 75 6.55 -1.97 -6.89
CA ALA A 75 5.91 -2.94 -7.75
C ALA A 75 6.75 -3.26 -9.00
N SER A 76 6.48 -4.44 -9.54
CA SER A 76 6.86 -4.87 -10.88
C SER A 76 5.61 -5.36 -11.61
N GLU A 77 5.62 -5.20 -12.94
CA GLU A 77 4.59 -5.70 -13.83
C GLU A 77 5.15 -6.81 -14.69
N SER A 78 4.51 -7.98 -14.61
CA SER A 78 4.75 -9.09 -15.52
C SER A 78 3.40 -9.63 -16.00
N ARG A 79 3.06 -10.88 -15.65
CA ARG A 79 1.69 -11.38 -15.80
C ARG A 79 0.71 -10.73 -14.81
N PHE A 80 1.22 -10.30 -13.66
CA PHE A 80 0.48 -9.69 -12.56
C PHE A 80 1.24 -8.48 -12.01
N VAL A 81 0.53 -7.58 -11.35
CA VAL A 81 1.16 -6.52 -10.54
C VAL A 81 1.50 -7.13 -9.19
N ARG A 82 2.78 -7.14 -8.83
CA ARG A 82 3.25 -7.65 -7.53
C ARG A 82 4.33 -6.74 -6.98
N HIS A 83 4.52 -6.79 -5.66
CA HIS A 83 5.74 -6.26 -5.09
C HIS A 83 6.95 -7.01 -5.67
N ASP A 84 7.91 -6.23 -6.14
CA ASP A 84 9.23 -6.70 -6.52
C ASP A 84 9.99 -7.08 -5.24
N PRO A 85 10.42 -8.34 -5.09
CA PRO A 85 11.03 -8.82 -3.86
C PRO A 85 12.37 -8.13 -3.54
N GLU A 86 13.15 -7.76 -4.55
CA GLU A 86 14.43 -7.08 -4.34
C GLU A 86 14.22 -5.64 -3.89
N LYS A 87 13.29 -4.91 -4.53
CA LYS A 87 12.96 -3.53 -4.12
C LYS A 87 12.32 -3.48 -2.74
N LEU A 88 11.41 -4.42 -2.45
CA LEU A 88 10.74 -4.50 -1.16
C LEU A 88 11.71 -4.84 -0.03
N SER A 89 12.58 -5.85 -0.23
CA SER A 89 13.58 -6.21 0.78
C SER A 89 14.54 -5.05 1.05
N LYS A 90 15.04 -4.39 0.00
CA LYS A 90 15.87 -3.20 0.16
C LYS A 90 15.17 -2.09 0.95
N ALA A 91 13.91 -1.78 0.61
CA ALA A 91 13.15 -0.76 1.32
C ALA A 91 12.98 -1.09 2.81
N ILE A 92 12.72 -2.36 3.15
CA ILE A 92 12.60 -2.81 4.54
C ILE A 92 13.92 -2.61 5.29
N PHE A 93 15.07 -3.02 4.71
CA PHE A 93 16.37 -2.80 5.35
C PHE A 93 16.71 -1.30 5.47
N ASP A 94 16.43 -0.51 4.44
CA ASP A 94 16.66 0.94 4.47
C ASP A 94 15.78 1.65 5.52
N ILE A 95 14.60 1.11 5.87
CA ILE A 95 13.78 1.59 6.98
C ILE A 95 14.37 1.12 8.32
N TYR A 96 14.77 -0.14 8.43
CA TYR A 96 15.30 -0.72 9.66
C TYR A 96 16.60 -0.06 10.14
N TYR A 97 17.47 0.36 9.21
CA TYR A 97 18.76 0.98 9.53
C TYR A 97 18.70 2.50 9.77
N ARG A 98 17.52 3.13 9.76
CA ARG A 98 17.35 4.55 10.11
C ARG A 98 17.33 4.75 11.61
#